data_AF-A0A9W8WY02-F1
#
_entry.id   AF-A0A9W8WY02-F1
#
_cell.length_a   1.000
_cell.length_b   1.000
_cell.length_c   1.000
_cell.angle_alpha   90.00
_cell.angle_beta   90.00
_cell.angle_gamma   90.00
#
_symmetry.space_group_name_H-M   'P 1'
#
loop_
_entity.id
_entity.type
_entity.pdbx_description
1 polymer ?
#
loop_
_entity_poly.entity_id
_entity_poly.type
_entity_poly.pdbx_seq_one_letter_code
_entity_poly.pdbx_strand_id
1 'polypeptide(L)'
;MYALRQLRELECAYAPALLTFAGTVVCNGVYEDALVGGYSFFILMTKLPGQVLDLGQYCKLSPAERDEIRTAFREALTDVWDCGIVPQDTAARNIMWDAAEKKNDCTLLDPNTETPPDFQEGVYDDWELSEEVVSLYRRRSGWDKTVQQT
;
A
#
# COMPACT_ATOMS: atom_id res chain seq x y z
N MET A 1 17.15 1.29 -2.18
CA MET A 1 17.01 2.58 -1.45
C MET A 1 16.75 3.78 -2.36
N TYR A 2 17.06 3.69 -3.66
CA TYR A 2 16.85 4.79 -4.61
C TYR A 2 15.41 5.32 -4.61
N ALA A 3 14.41 4.43 -4.71
CA ALA A 3 12.99 4.83 -4.71
C ALA A 3 12.60 5.70 -3.50
N LEU A 4 12.95 5.27 -2.28
CA LEU A 4 12.64 6.00 -1.05
C LEU A 4 13.35 7.38 -0.95
N ARG A 5 14.53 7.51 -1.56
CA ARG A 5 15.20 8.81 -1.68
C ARG A 5 14.51 9.71 -2.71
N GLN A 6 14.14 9.15 -3.86
CA GLN A 6 13.48 9.89 -4.93
C GLN A 6 12.13 10.47 -4.47
N LEU A 7 11.30 9.68 -3.79
CA LEU A 7 10.03 10.15 -3.22
C LEU A 7 10.23 11.31 -2.25
N ARG A 8 11.29 11.26 -1.45
CA ARG A 8 11.63 12.34 -0.52
C ARG A 8 12.11 13.59 -1.27
N GLU A 9 13.00 13.41 -2.24
CA GLU A 9 13.58 14.51 -3.03
C GLU A 9 12.55 15.22 -3.90
N LEU A 10 11.52 14.50 -4.34
CA LEU A 10 10.38 15.02 -5.10
C LEU A 10 9.20 15.42 -4.21
N GLU A 11 9.34 15.32 -2.88
CA GLU A 11 8.32 15.69 -1.89
C GLU A 11 6.95 15.04 -2.14
N CYS A 12 6.94 13.76 -2.55
CA CYS A 12 5.71 12.99 -2.79
C CYS A 12 4.78 13.05 -1.57
N ALA A 13 3.56 13.54 -1.78
CA ALA A 13 2.63 13.82 -0.68
C ALA A 13 2.01 12.55 -0.12
N TYR A 14 1.97 11.48 -0.93
CA TYR A 14 1.25 10.23 -0.65
C TYR A 14 2.17 9.04 -0.38
N ALA A 15 3.42 9.30 0.01
CA ALA A 15 4.41 8.28 0.33
C ALA A 15 5.17 8.64 1.62
N PRO A 16 5.63 7.63 2.38
CA PRO A 16 6.43 7.88 3.57
C PRO A 16 7.80 8.46 3.17
N ALA A 17 8.20 9.55 3.83
CA ALA A 17 9.47 10.19 3.57
C ALA A 17 10.61 9.45 4.28
N LEU A 18 11.65 9.08 3.53
CA LEU A 18 12.85 8.45 4.12
C LEU A 18 13.60 9.43 5.01
N LEU A 19 13.71 9.12 6.30
CA LEU A 19 14.49 9.93 7.24
C LEU A 19 15.96 9.51 7.21
N THR A 20 16.22 8.21 7.42
CA THR A 20 17.57 7.62 7.41
C THR A 20 17.51 6.10 7.27
N PHE A 21 18.66 5.47 7.13
CA PHE A 21 18.80 4.03 7.14
C PHE A 21 20.14 3.59 7.71
N ALA A 22 20.18 2.38 8.27
CA ALA A 22 21.41 1.77 8.77
C ALA A 22 21.46 0.30 8.36
N GLY A 23 22.63 -0.15 7.92
CA GLY A 23 22.91 -1.55 7.63
C GLY A 23 23.94 -2.10 8.62
N THR A 24 23.76 -3.35 9.05
CA THR A 24 24.75 -4.06 9.87
C THR A 24 24.88 -5.51 9.42
N VAL A 25 26.00 -6.13 9.76
CA VAL A 25 26.17 -7.58 9.67
C VAL A 25 25.61 -8.21 10.94
N VAL A 26 24.90 -9.32 10.79
CA VAL A 26 24.33 -10.08 11.89
C VAL A 26 25.46 -10.84 12.57
N CYS A 27 25.78 -10.44 13.80
CA CYS A 27 26.77 -11.11 14.64
C CYS A 27 26.15 -12.26 15.42
N ASN A 28 27.00 -13.13 15.97
CA ASN A 28 26.57 -14.20 16.86
C ASN A 28 25.99 -13.60 18.16
N GLY A 29 24.97 -14.25 18.73
CA GLY A 29 24.35 -13.87 20.00
C GLY A 29 23.28 -12.77 19.93
N VAL A 30 22.86 -12.35 18.73
CA VAL A 30 21.77 -11.37 18.55
C VAL A 30 20.39 -12.00 18.76
N TYR A 31 20.18 -13.20 18.23
CA TYR A 31 18.96 -14.00 18.37
C TYR A 31 19.30 -15.47 18.03
N GLU A 32 18.58 -16.42 18.62
CA GLU A 32 18.92 -17.86 18.51
C GLU A 32 18.83 -18.38 17.06
N ASP A 33 17.86 -17.90 16.27
CA ASP A 33 17.72 -18.28 14.86
C ASP A 33 18.31 -17.22 13.90
N ALA A 34 19.18 -16.34 14.38
CA ALA A 34 19.78 -15.31 13.54
C ALA A 34 20.72 -15.91 12.48
N LEU A 35 20.59 -15.46 11.24
CA LEU A 35 21.53 -15.83 10.17
C LEU A 35 22.86 -15.09 10.37
N VAL A 36 23.77 -15.68 11.14
CA VAL A 36 25.11 -15.11 11.40
C VAL A 36 25.86 -14.88 10.09
N GLY A 37 26.43 -13.69 9.92
CA GLY A 37 27.08 -13.24 8.68
C GLY A 37 26.11 -12.69 7.62
N GLY A 38 24.80 -12.79 7.85
CA GLY A 38 23.78 -12.11 7.07
C GLY A 38 23.78 -10.59 7.29
N TYR A 39 22.90 -9.88 6.58
CA TYR A 39 22.75 -8.43 6.69
C TYR A 39 21.39 -8.08 7.29
N SER A 40 21.36 -7.06 8.14
CA SER A 40 20.13 -6.43 8.61
C SER A 40 20.12 -4.96 8.21
N PHE A 41 18.99 -4.52 7.66
CA PHE A 41 18.77 -3.13 7.27
C PHE A 41 17.60 -2.56 8.07
N PHE A 42 17.85 -1.42 8.69
CA PHE A 42 16.85 -0.62 9.37
C PHE A 42 16.53 0.59 8.50
N ILE A 43 15.26 0.78 8.18
CA ILE A 43 14.77 1.92 7.40
C ILE A 43 13.89 2.74 8.34
N LEU A 44 14.25 4.01 8.54
CA LEU A 44 13.44 4.94 9.31
C LEU A 44 12.75 5.91 8.35
N MET A 45 11.42 5.94 8.41
CA MET A 45 10.58 6.79 7.57
C MET A 45 9.51 7.48 8.40
N THR A 46 8.87 8.51 7.86
CA THR A 46 7.69 9.10 8.48
C THR A 46 6.56 8.08 8.55
N LYS A 47 5.77 8.13 9.63
CA LYS A 47 4.53 7.37 9.72
C LYS A 47 3.44 8.17 9.02
N LEU A 48 2.78 7.52 8.08
CA LEU A 48 1.63 8.07 7.38
C LEU A 48 0.39 8.09 8.31
N PRO A 49 -0.50 9.08 8.16
CA PRO A 49 -1.74 9.15 8.92
C PRO A 49 -2.69 7.99 8.57
N GLY A 50 -3.81 7.89 9.28
CA GLY A 50 -4.81 6.85 9.02
C GLY A 50 -4.44 5.45 9.52
N GLN A 51 -5.09 4.44 8.93
CA GLN A 51 -4.93 3.03 9.25
C GLN A 51 -4.71 2.21 7.98
N VAL A 52 -4.02 1.07 8.12
CA VAL A 52 -3.89 0.12 7.01
C VAL A 52 -5.29 -0.28 6.55
N LEU A 53 -5.53 -0.24 5.23
CA LEU A 53 -6.80 -0.62 4.65
C LEU A 53 -6.99 -2.14 4.77
N ASP A 54 -7.80 -2.55 5.75
CA ASP A 54 -8.16 -3.96 5.91
C ASP A 54 -9.17 -4.37 4.82
N LEU A 55 -8.80 -5.37 4.01
CA LEU A 55 -9.63 -5.86 2.91
C LEU A 55 -11.00 -6.34 3.41
N GLY A 56 -11.06 -6.96 4.58
CA GLY A 56 -12.30 -7.46 5.16
C GLY A 56 -13.27 -6.35 5.58
N GLN A 57 -12.75 -5.25 6.12
CA GLN A 57 -13.53 -4.04 6.43
C GLN A 57 -13.92 -3.29 5.15
N TYR A 58 -12.98 -3.12 4.21
CA TYR A 58 -13.24 -2.49 2.91
C TYR A 58 -14.39 -3.17 2.16
N CYS A 59 -14.40 -4.51 2.11
CA CYS A 59 -15.45 -5.27 1.45
C CYS A 59 -16.83 -5.11 2.10
N LYS A 60 -16.92 -4.62 3.34
CA LYS A 60 -18.19 -4.38 4.05
C LYS A 60 -18.76 -2.97 3.83
N LEU A 61 -17.95 -2.05 3.30
CA LEU A 61 -18.39 -0.69 3.01
C LEU A 61 -19.53 -0.66 1.99
N SER A 62 -20.23 0.46 1.90
CA SER A 62 -21.15 0.72 0.79
C SER A 62 -20.38 0.96 -0.52
N PRO A 63 -21.02 0.80 -1.69
CA PRO A 63 -20.39 1.15 -2.97
C PRO A 63 -19.88 2.59 -3.00
N ALA A 64 -20.64 3.54 -2.47
CA ALA A 64 -20.25 4.94 -2.42
C ALA A 64 -18.97 5.18 -1.59
N GLU A 65 -18.86 4.57 -0.41
CA GLU A 65 -17.65 4.66 0.42
C GLU A 65 -16.43 4.02 -0.25
N ARG A 66 -16.63 2.90 -0.96
CA ARG A 66 -15.54 2.28 -1.74
C ARG A 66 -15.11 3.18 -2.90
N ASP A 67 -16.04 3.79 -3.61
CA ASP A 67 -15.74 4.71 -4.71
C ASP A 67 -14.94 5.94 -4.21
N GLU A 68 -15.24 6.44 -3.01
CA GLU A 68 -14.43 7.49 -2.37
C GLU A 68 -12.98 7.03 -2.14
N ILE A 69 -12.79 5.84 -1.55
CA ILE A 69 -11.45 5.26 -1.32
C ILE A 69 -10.72 5.06 -2.65
N ARG A 70 -11.39 4.48 -3.65
CA ARG A 70 -10.83 4.23 -4.99
C ARG A 70 -10.39 5.52 -5.66
N THR A 71 -11.19 6.58 -5.56
CA THR A 71 -10.86 7.90 -6.10
C THR A 71 -9.61 8.49 -5.45
N ALA A 72 -9.56 8.49 -4.11
CA ALA A 72 -8.39 8.99 -3.36
C ALA A 72 -7.14 8.13 -3.61
N PHE A 73 -7.31 6.81 -3.75
CA PHE A 73 -6.22 5.89 -4.07
C PHE A 73 -5.65 6.16 -5.45
N ARG A 74 -6.51 6.42 -6.45
CA ARG A 74 -6.07 6.79 -7.79
C ARG A 74 -5.20 8.03 -7.76
N GLU A 75 -5.64 9.08 -7.08
CA GLU A 75 -4.88 10.32 -6.94
C GLU A 75 -3.50 10.07 -6.30
N ALA A 76 -3.47 9.34 -5.19
CA ALA A 76 -2.24 8.98 -4.50
C ALA A 76 -1.26 8.16 -5.35
N LEU A 77 -1.77 7.16 -6.07
CA LEU A 77 -0.94 6.32 -6.92
C LEU A 77 -0.40 7.10 -8.12
N THR A 78 -1.19 8.01 -8.69
CA THR A 78 -0.74 8.90 -9.76
C THR A 78 0.37 9.85 -9.28
N ASP A 79 0.29 10.42 -8.08
CA ASP A 79 1.37 11.25 -7.52
C ASP A 79 2.68 10.46 -7.34
N VAL A 80 2.58 9.21 -6.87
CA VAL A 80 3.71 8.28 -6.75
C VAL A 80 4.31 7.96 -8.13
N TRP A 81 3.47 7.75 -9.13
CA TRP A 81 3.86 7.51 -10.51
C TRP A 81 4.54 8.72 -11.15
N ASP A 82 4.05 9.93 -10.89
CA ASP A 82 4.66 11.19 -11.33
C ASP A 82 6.05 11.40 -10.72
N CYS A 83 6.32 10.79 -9.56
CA CYS A 83 7.66 10.70 -8.98
C CYS A 83 8.59 9.69 -9.70
N GLY A 84 8.12 9.01 -10.74
CA GLY A 84 8.85 8.01 -11.51
C GLY A 84 8.92 6.64 -10.82
N ILE A 85 8.07 6.38 -9.82
CA ILE A 85 8.07 5.14 -9.05
C ILE A 85 6.82 4.33 -9.37
N VAL A 86 6.98 3.05 -9.71
CA VAL A 86 5.85 2.12 -9.87
C VAL A 86 5.91 1.04 -8.79
N PRO A 87 4.99 1.05 -7.81
CA PRO A 87 4.91 0.02 -6.78
C PRO A 87 4.81 -1.40 -7.37
N GLN A 88 5.58 -2.35 -6.84
CA GLN A 88 5.49 -3.76 -7.23
C GLN A 88 4.66 -4.61 -6.26
N ASP A 89 4.62 -4.24 -4.97
CA ASP A 89 3.79 -4.94 -3.99
C ASP A 89 2.40 -4.30 -3.93
N THR A 90 1.54 -4.67 -4.87
CA THR A 90 0.18 -4.15 -5.00
C THR A 90 -0.77 -4.99 -4.15
N ALA A 91 -1.25 -4.41 -3.05
CA ALA A 91 -2.23 -5.04 -2.17
C ALA A 91 -2.83 -4.00 -1.22
N ALA A 92 -4.05 -4.24 -0.74
CA ALA A 92 -4.74 -3.31 0.17
C ALA A 92 -3.96 -3.06 1.47
N ARG A 93 -3.17 -4.06 1.94
CA ARG A 93 -2.30 -3.93 3.12
C ARG A 93 -1.20 -2.87 3.01
N ASN A 94 -0.91 -2.41 1.78
CA ASN A 94 0.09 -1.38 1.48
C ASN A 94 -0.55 0.00 1.28
N ILE A 95 -1.85 0.13 1.57
CA ILE A 95 -2.60 1.38 1.50
C ILE A 95 -2.90 1.83 2.93
N MET A 96 -2.52 3.06 3.27
CA MET A 96 -2.95 3.73 4.49
C MET A 96 -4.14 4.62 4.18
N TRP A 97 -5.32 4.32 4.73
CA TRP A 97 -6.52 5.14 4.55
C TRP A 97 -6.78 6.01 5.80
N ASP A 98 -6.84 7.32 5.60
CA ASP A 98 -7.33 8.26 6.60
C ASP A 98 -8.76 8.70 6.26
N ALA A 99 -9.75 8.19 6.99
CA ALA A 99 -11.15 8.56 6.80
C ALA A 99 -11.47 10.01 7.17
N ALA A 100 -10.67 10.65 8.04
CA ALA A 100 -10.89 12.04 8.43
C ALA A 100 -10.43 13.01 7.34
N GLU A 101 -9.29 12.70 6.69
CA GLU A 101 -8.68 13.51 5.65
C GLU A 101 -9.00 13.03 4.22
N LYS A 102 -9.62 11.85 4.08
CA LYS A 102 -9.91 11.15 2.82
C LYS A 102 -8.69 10.95 1.92
N LYS A 103 -7.56 10.53 2.49
CA LYS A 103 -6.28 10.33 1.78
C LYS A 103 -5.78 8.89 1.88
N ASN A 104 -5.15 8.43 0.80
CA ASN A 104 -4.49 7.13 0.71
C ASN A 104 -3.00 7.30 0.50
N ASP A 105 -2.18 6.48 1.16
CA ASP A 105 -0.72 6.50 0.93
C ASP A 105 -0.20 5.11 0.58
N CYS A 106 0.75 5.01 -0.35
CA CYS A 106 1.28 3.74 -0.87
C CYS A 106 2.66 3.39 -0.28
N THR A 107 2.84 2.19 0.27
CA THR A 107 4.17 1.68 0.65
C THR A 107 4.89 1.02 -0.54
N LEU A 108 6.12 1.45 -0.80
CA LEU A 108 6.83 1.26 -2.08
C LEU A 108 8.07 0.35 -1.97
N LEU A 109 8.26 -0.55 -2.94
CA LEU A 109 9.55 -1.19 -3.24
C LEU A 109 9.82 -1.29 -4.76
N ASP A 110 11.01 -0.79 -5.11
CA ASP A 110 11.83 -0.82 -6.34
C ASP A 110 11.42 0.04 -7.58
N PRO A 111 12.34 0.82 -8.20
CA PRO A 111 12.08 1.61 -9.40
C PRO A 111 12.56 0.88 -10.66
N ASN A 112 11.67 0.66 -11.63
CA ASN A 112 12.07 0.43 -13.03
C ASN A 112 10.88 0.48 -13.99
N THR A 113 10.45 1.67 -14.39
CA THR A 113 9.65 1.86 -15.61
C THR A 113 9.95 3.23 -16.21
N GLU A 114 10.33 3.27 -17.49
CA GLU A 114 10.74 4.50 -18.21
C GLU A 114 9.57 5.44 -18.51
N THR A 115 8.33 5.04 -18.21
CA THR A 115 7.14 5.89 -18.17
C THR A 115 6.14 5.31 -17.16
N PRO A 116 5.55 6.11 -16.26
CA PRO A 116 4.43 5.64 -15.46
C PRO A 116 3.25 5.28 -16.38
N PRO A 117 2.55 4.16 -16.14
CA PRO A 117 1.41 3.77 -16.96
C PRO A 117 0.25 4.75 -16.78
N ASP A 118 -0.60 4.87 -17.80
CA ASP A 118 -1.90 5.51 -17.61
C ASP A 118 -2.74 4.69 -16.62
N PHE A 119 -3.48 5.36 -15.73
CA PHE A 119 -4.32 4.65 -14.76
C PHE A 119 -5.46 3.93 -15.47
N GLN A 120 -5.49 2.61 -15.34
CA GLN A 120 -6.54 1.74 -15.90
C GLN A 120 -7.33 1.06 -14.80
N GLU A 121 -8.53 0.60 -15.12
CA GLU A 121 -9.41 -0.03 -14.14
C GLU A 121 -8.81 -1.31 -13.51
N GLY A 122 -8.03 -2.06 -14.30
CA GLY A 122 -7.34 -3.28 -13.83
C GLY A 122 -6.33 -3.02 -12.70
N VAL A 123 -5.88 -1.77 -12.51
CA VAL A 123 -5.05 -1.39 -11.36
C VAL A 123 -5.81 -1.62 -10.05
N TYR A 124 -7.13 -1.43 -10.03
CA TYR A 124 -7.89 -1.75 -8.82
C TYR A 124 -7.93 -3.25 -8.52
N ASP A 125 -7.83 -4.13 -9.53
CA ASP A 125 -7.72 -5.58 -9.29
C ASP A 125 -6.39 -5.91 -8.61
N ASP A 126 -5.29 -5.36 -9.12
CA ASP A 126 -3.94 -5.57 -8.58
C ASP A 126 -3.82 -5.10 -7.13
N TRP A 127 -4.59 -4.08 -6.75
CA TRP A 127 -4.61 -3.50 -5.40
C TRP A 127 -5.76 -4.01 -4.52
N GLU A 128 -6.52 -5.01 -4.97
CA GLU A 128 -7.62 -5.64 -4.23
C GLU A 128 -8.81 -4.68 -3.95
N LEU A 129 -8.96 -3.62 -4.74
CA LEU A 129 -9.97 -2.58 -4.61
C LEU A 129 -11.15 -2.72 -5.58
N SER A 130 -11.09 -3.65 -6.55
CA SER A 130 -12.15 -3.81 -7.55
C SER A 130 -13.43 -4.42 -7.00
N GLU A 131 -14.55 -4.19 -7.68
CA GLU A 131 -15.85 -4.76 -7.30
C GLU A 131 -15.89 -6.29 -7.51
N GLU A 132 -15.09 -6.81 -8.44
CA GLU A 132 -14.85 -8.24 -8.64
C GLU A 132 -14.24 -8.87 -7.39
N VAL A 133 -13.20 -8.25 -6.82
CA VAL A 133 -12.55 -8.71 -5.58
C VAL A 133 -13.52 -8.67 -4.41
N VAL A 134 -14.28 -7.57 -4.25
CA VAL A 134 -15.31 -7.45 -3.21
C VAL A 134 -16.35 -8.57 -3.34
N SER A 135 -16.83 -8.83 -4.55
CA SER A 135 -17.81 -9.88 -4.85
C SER A 135 -17.26 -11.28 -4.59
N LEU A 136 -15.99 -11.54 -4.88
CA LEU A 136 -15.33 -12.81 -4.56
C LEU A 136 -15.16 -12.99 -3.05
N TYR A 137 -14.75 -11.94 -2.35
CA TYR A 137 -14.58 -11.95 -0.90
C TYR A 137 -15.89 -12.25 -0.19
N ARG A 138 -16.96 -11.50 -0.50
CA ARG A 138 -18.29 -11.68 0.12
C ARG A 138 -18.87 -13.08 -0.10
N ARG A 139 -18.67 -13.65 -1.29
CA ARG A 139 -19.07 -15.04 -1.59
C ARG A 139 -18.29 -16.05 -0.75
N ARG A 140 -16.97 -15.89 -0.63
CA ARG A 140 -16.10 -16.79 0.15
C ARG A 140 -16.35 -16.68 1.64
N SER A 141 -16.61 -15.48 2.15
CA SER A 141 -16.89 -15.23 3.56
C SER A 141 -18.32 -15.60 3.97
N GLY A 142 -19.18 -15.99 3.02
CA GLY A 142 -20.58 -16.34 3.27
C GLY A 142 -21.48 -15.15 3.61
N TRP A 143 -21.00 -13.92 3.41
CA TRP A 143 -21.71 -12.69 3.78
C TRP A 143 -23.04 -12.53 3.03
N ASP A 144 -23.05 -12.86 1.74
CA ASP A 144 -24.25 -12.75 0.90
C ASP A 144 -25.38 -13.70 1.36
N LYS A 145 -25.04 -14.77 2.08
CA LYS A 145 -26.04 -15.69 2.67
C LYS A 145 -26.67 -15.13 3.95
N THR A 146 -25.98 -14.23 4.64
CA THR A 146 -26.43 -13.66 5.92
C THR A 146 -27.40 -12.50 5.71
N VAL A 147 -27.23 -11.72 4.64
CA VAL A 147 -28.07 -10.52 4.35
C VAL A 147 -29.48 -10.89 3.86
N GLN A 148 -29.70 -12.10 3.33
CA GLN A 148 -31.02 -12.54 2.87
C GLN A 148 -31.95 -13.07 3.98
N GLN A 149 -31.55 -13.02 5.26
CA GLN A 149 -32.32 -13.56 6.40
C GLN A 149 -32.85 -12.50 7.38
N THR A 150 -32.78 -11.21 7.05
CA THR A 150 -33.33 -10.09 7.83
C THR A 150 -34.26 -9.26 6.99
#